data_AF-A0A660NTR2-F1
#
_entry.id   AF-A0A660NTR2-F1
#
_cell.length_a   1.000
_cell.length_b   1.000
_cell.length_c   1.000
_cell.angle_alpha   90.00
_cell.angle_beta   90.00
_cell.angle_gamma   90.00
#
_symmetry.space_group_name_H-M   'P 1'
#
loop_
_entity.id
_entity.type
_entity.pdbx_description
1 polymer ?
#
loop_
_entity_poly.entity_id
_entity_poly.type
_entity_poly.pdbx_seq_one_letter_code
_entity_poly.pdbx_strand_id
1 'polypeptide(L)'
;ISGSVKITNNGTGVFSDKLTIARVNSSVNADQAFGTSKDVSLQPGESTTINFSFDDCVPGQHVLVVTYMNGQKLAIKSGSFKYTTVKKGIVMYNGDGSRQGYAPAATIKIPETVAAVDLRGSNFTAVEGNNNPNVLYYVDSDKASTTGLPAQNVVVDGKAAKVVLTDGNDFYCPSAFTADQITYTRKFDKASDGKTNYEAIYVPFNPTAITDGTKNLKWQVKDGEANDFYLMQFAGSNADNLNFVYANETFNCNVPYLMAVPQTLVGKNITFSANNVQVLDNVSRFSAVNNNNFIFAGTSGKTTLGENGYVLSADAKSFELKPAATVDAFRAYIIGHDGLNKLNILFNNDFVTGINGINNNETEIKTVYDLQGRRLPAEAATKKGVYIINGKKVVVK
;
A
#
# COMPACT_ATOMS: atom_id res chain seq x y z
N ILE A 1 4.25 3.86 24.81
CA ILE A 1 3.74 4.49 26.06
C ILE A 1 2.64 5.46 25.66
N SER A 2 1.39 5.25 26.07
CA SER A 2 0.28 6.17 25.76
C SER A 2 -0.54 6.47 27.01
N GLY A 3 -1.29 7.58 26.98
CA GLY A 3 -2.15 7.99 28.08
C GLY A 3 -2.68 9.41 27.92
N SER A 4 -3.15 9.97 29.03
CA SER A 4 -3.61 11.35 29.11
C SER A 4 -3.09 12.02 30.38
N VAL A 5 -2.86 13.33 30.31
CA VAL A 5 -2.56 14.15 31.49
C VAL A 5 -3.61 15.25 31.61
N LYS A 6 -4.16 15.41 32.81
CA LYS A 6 -4.99 16.55 33.18
C LYS A 6 -4.12 17.60 33.86
N ILE A 7 -4.21 18.83 33.40
CA ILE A 7 -3.44 19.97 33.90
C ILE A 7 -4.42 21.04 34.35
N THR A 8 -4.30 21.49 35.59
CA THR A 8 -5.17 22.50 36.21
C THR A 8 -4.36 23.74 36.55
N ASN A 9 -4.86 24.92 36.20
CA ASN A 9 -4.25 26.18 36.62
C ASN A 9 -4.66 26.50 38.07
N ASN A 10 -3.82 26.13 39.03
CA ASN A 10 -4.01 26.47 40.44
C ASN A 10 -3.41 27.85 40.82
N GLY A 11 -2.95 28.62 39.83
CA GLY A 11 -2.43 29.97 40.03
C GLY A 11 -3.55 30.99 40.26
N THR A 12 -3.15 32.22 40.51
CA THR A 12 -4.07 33.36 40.72
C THR A 12 -4.30 34.19 39.46
N GLY A 13 -3.56 33.92 38.38
CA GLY A 13 -3.69 34.61 37.08
C GLY A 13 -3.91 33.62 35.93
N VAL A 14 -4.25 34.16 34.75
CA VAL A 14 -4.42 33.38 33.53
C VAL A 14 -3.09 32.76 33.11
N PHE A 15 -3.08 31.46 32.83
CA PHE A 15 -1.97 30.78 32.20
C PHE A 15 -2.24 30.65 30.71
N SER A 16 -1.40 31.26 29.86
CA SER A 16 -1.55 31.22 28.40
C SER A 16 -0.23 30.84 27.75
N ASP A 17 -0.11 29.58 27.30
CA ASP A 17 1.11 29.06 26.66
C ASP A 17 0.83 27.73 25.94
N LYS A 18 1.82 27.24 25.19
CA LYS A 18 1.86 25.89 24.63
C LYS A 18 2.40 24.90 25.65
N LEU A 19 1.57 23.93 26.02
CA LEU A 19 1.96 22.81 26.87
C LEU A 19 2.34 21.62 25.99
N THR A 20 3.48 20.99 26.28
CA THR A 20 3.97 19.80 25.55
C THR A 20 4.27 18.68 26.53
N ILE A 21 3.91 17.44 26.18
CA ILE A 21 4.34 16.26 26.94
C ILE A 21 5.68 15.81 26.39
N ALA A 22 6.69 15.72 27.22
CA ALA A 22 8.00 15.18 26.85
C ALA A 22 8.28 13.87 27.61
N ARG A 23 9.08 13.01 26.98
CA ARG A 23 9.48 11.71 27.50
C ARG A 23 10.99 11.56 27.39
N VAL A 24 11.63 11.08 28.44
CA VAL A 24 13.08 10.86 28.50
C VAL A 24 13.35 9.49 29.15
N ASN A 25 14.20 8.66 28.54
CA ASN A 25 14.69 7.45 29.19
C ASN A 25 15.72 7.83 30.27
N SER A 26 15.56 7.28 31.48
CA SER A 26 16.41 7.62 32.65
C SER A 26 17.89 7.21 32.49
N SER A 27 18.21 6.31 31.56
CA SER A 27 19.56 5.78 31.37
C SER A 27 20.11 6.00 29.95
N VAL A 28 19.26 6.28 28.97
CA VAL A 28 19.64 6.47 27.57
C VAL A 28 19.19 7.87 27.13
N ASN A 29 20.05 8.87 27.35
CA ASN A 29 19.72 10.27 27.06
C ASN A 29 19.31 10.53 25.59
N ALA A 30 19.81 9.72 24.65
CA ALA A 30 19.42 9.81 23.25
C ALA A 30 17.97 9.39 22.99
N ASP A 31 17.38 8.56 23.87
CA ASP A 31 15.99 8.15 23.80
C ASP A 31 15.10 9.15 24.56
N GLN A 32 14.91 10.31 23.93
CA GLN A 32 14.00 11.36 24.38
C GLN A 32 13.14 11.89 23.23
N ALA A 33 11.91 12.31 23.53
CA ALA A 33 11.00 12.86 22.53
C ALA A 33 10.06 13.92 23.14
N PHE A 34 9.77 14.96 22.36
CA PHE A 34 8.62 15.83 22.57
C PHE A 34 7.41 15.23 21.84
N GLY A 35 6.33 14.99 22.56
CA GLY A 35 5.09 14.41 22.06
C GLY A 35 4.04 15.48 21.77
N THR A 36 2.78 15.12 22.02
CA THR A 36 1.63 16.00 21.77
C THR A 36 1.77 17.34 22.49
N SER A 37 1.44 18.40 21.78
CA SER A 37 1.38 19.75 22.31
C SER A 37 -0.03 20.34 22.20
N LYS A 38 -0.37 21.27 23.09
CA LYS A 38 -1.65 21.99 23.07
C LYS A 38 -1.45 23.42 23.53
N ASP A 39 -1.86 24.37 22.69
CA ASP A 39 -2.00 25.77 23.08
C ASP A 39 -3.19 25.91 24.03
N VAL A 40 -2.99 26.57 25.16
CA VAL A 40 -4.02 26.73 26.18
C VAL A 40 -4.06 28.16 26.70
N SER A 41 -5.25 28.60 27.10
CA SER A 41 -5.46 29.77 27.95
C SER A 41 -6.40 29.32 29.06
N LEU A 42 -5.87 29.17 30.28
CA LEU A 42 -6.56 28.61 31.43
C LEU A 42 -6.74 29.67 32.50
N GLN A 43 -7.98 29.98 32.86
CA GLN A 43 -8.30 30.78 34.04
C GLN A 43 -7.92 30.03 35.33
N PRO A 44 -7.76 30.74 36.46
CA PRO A 44 -7.65 30.10 37.78
C PRO A 44 -8.75 29.05 38.01
N GLY A 45 -8.36 27.83 38.37
CA GLY A 45 -9.23 26.68 38.58
C GLY A 45 -9.57 25.87 37.32
N GLU A 46 -9.34 26.40 36.12
CA GLU A 46 -9.63 25.68 34.88
C GLU A 46 -8.63 24.56 34.61
N SER A 47 -9.10 23.55 33.87
CA SER A 47 -8.31 22.39 33.51
C SER A 47 -8.35 22.11 32.02
N THR A 48 -7.27 21.51 31.52
CA THR A 48 -7.18 20.94 30.18
C THR A 48 -6.70 19.49 30.27
N THR A 49 -7.00 18.71 29.25
CA THR A 49 -6.45 17.37 29.07
C THR A 49 -5.61 17.32 27.78
N ILE A 50 -4.46 16.67 27.85
CA ILE A 50 -3.59 16.38 26.71
C ILE A 50 -3.41 14.87 26.63
N ASN A 51 -3.84 14.28 25.52
CA ASN A 51 -3.59 12.87 25.19
C ASN A 51 -2.24 12.73 24.51
N PHE A 52 -1.48 11.69 24.82
CA PHE A 52 -0.16 11.47 24.27
C PHE A 52 0.08 10.00 23.90
N SER A 53 0.93 9.79 22.90
CA SER A 53 1.52 8.49 22.59
C SER A 53 3.01 8.68 22.25
N PHE A 54 3.83 7.75 22.71
CA PHE A 54 5.24 7.61 22.36
C PHE A 54 5.47 6.17 21.94
N ASP A 55 5.87 5.97 20.69
CA ASP A 55 6.18 4.65 20.16
C ASP A 55 7.69 4.36 20.26
N ASP A 56 8.05 3.09 20.03
CA ASP A 56 9.44 2.62 19.90
C ASP A 56 10.39 3.04 21.03
N CYS A 57 9.85 3.14 22.25
CA CYS A 57 10.61 3.49 23.45
C CYS A 57 11.57 2.35 23.82
N VAL A 58 12.82 2.69 24.11
CA VAL A 58 13.83 1.71 24.55
C VAL A 58 13.41 1.09 25.89
N PRO A 59 13.62 -0.22 26.14
CA PRO A 59 13.38 -0.81 27.44
C PRO A 59 14.13 -0.06 28.57
N GLY A 60 13.49 0.07 29.73
CA GLY A 60 14.03 0.80 30.87
C GLY A 60 13.01 1.75 31.51
N GLN A 61 13.48 2.51 32.49
CA GLN A 61 12.66 3.52 33.13
C GLN A 61 12.60 4.78 32.25
N HIS A 62 11.40 5.34 32.13
CA HIS A 62 11.11 6.57 31.41
C HIS A 62 10.47 7.58 32.35
N VAL A 63 10.82 8.84 32.15
CA VAL A 63 10.23 9.99 32.82
C VAL A 63 9.38 10.75 31.80
N LEU A 64 8.12 10.94 32.13
CA LEU A 64 7.18 11.80 31.45
C LEU A 64 7.12 13.14 32.19
N VAL A 65 7.19 14.24 31.47
CA VAL A 65 7.15 15.60 32.02
C VAL A 65 6.27 16.51 31.16
N VAL A 66 5.72 17.56 31.76
CA VAL A 66 5.04 18.64 31.04
C VAL A 66 6.04 19.79 30.86
N THR A 67 6.24 20.22 29.63
CA THR A 67 7.10 21.36 29.29
C THR A 67 6.29 22.52 28.73
N TYR A 68 6.81 23.74 28.87
CA TYR A 68 6.23 24.99 28.37
C TYR A 68 7.32 26.03 28.10
N MET A 69 6.99 27.15 27.46
CA MET A 69 7.96 28.20 27.09
C MET A 69 7.88 29.37 28.07
N ASN A 70 8.86 29.48 28.96
CA ASN A 70 8.99 30.65 29.81
C ASN A 70 9.85 31.71 29.11
N GLY A 71 9.19 32.62 28.39
CA GLY A 71 9.85 33.54 27.47
C GLY A 71 10.50 32.77 26.31
N GLN A 72 11.82 32.88 26.16
CA GLN A 72 12.58 32.13 25.14
C GLN A 72 13.18 30.82 25.66
N LYS A 73 12.90 30.43 26.92
CA LYS A 73 13.49 29.24 27.54
C LYS A 73 12.46 28.14 27.72
N LEU A 74 12.85 26.91 27.35
CA LEU A 74 12.09 25.72 27.70
C LEU A 74 12.12 25.50 29.21
N ALA A 75 10.95 25.37 29.81
CA ALA A 75 10.77 25.09 31.23
C ALA A 75 10.00 23.78 31.44
N ILE A 76 10.27 23.10 32.56
CA ILE A 76 9.53 21.92 33.01
C ILE A 76 8.57 22.34 34.12
N LYS A 77 7.30 21.94 34.03
CA LYS A 77 6.33 22.17 35.11
C LYS A 77 6.77 21.38 36.34
N SER A 78 7.12 22.10 37.41
CA SER A 78 7.45 21.47 38.69
C SER A 78 6.33 20.53 39.16
N GLY A 79 6.73 19.33 39.62
CA GLY A 79 5.84 18.25 40.05
C GLY A 79 5.22 17.41 38.92
N SER A 80 5.52 17.69 37.65
CA SER A 80 4.94 16.94 36.51
C SER A 80 5.61 15.60 36.22
N PHE A 81 6.69 15.26 36.91
CA PHE A 81 7.44 14.02 36.71
C PHE A 81 6.57 12.79 37.00
N LYS A 82 6.37 11.95 35.98
CA LYS A 82 5.75 10.63 36.10
C LYS A 82 6.69 9.59 35.54
N TYR A 83 6.89 8.51 36.28
CA TYR A 83 7.78 7.43 35.89
C TYR A 83 6.98 6.26 35.35
N THR A 84 7.48 5.64 34.29
CA THR A 84 6.98 4.37 33.78
C THR A 84 8.16 3.48 33.42
N THR A 85 7.96 2.16 33.42
CA THR A 85 9.01 1.21 33.02
C THR A 85 8.55 0.46 31.79
N VAL A 86 9.29 0.59 30.71
CA VAL A 86 9.13 -0.21 29.50
C VAL A 86 9.94 -1.49 29.69
N LYS A 87 9.29 -2.65 29.60
CA LYS A 87 9.97 -3.95 29.62
C LYS A 87 10.12 -4.45 28.20
N LYS A 88 11.17 -5.24 27.96
CA LYS A 88 11.27 -6.02 26.73
C LYS A 88 10.11 -7.01 26.68
N GLY A 89 9.42 -7.04 25.54
CA GLY A 89 8.28 -7.90 25.30
C GLY A 89 8.31 -8.47 23.89
N ILE A 90 7.26 -9.20 23.56
CA ILE A 90 7.01 -9.74 22.24
C ILE A 90 6.14 -8.76 21.48
N VAL A 91 6.45 -8.50 20.21
CA VAL A 91 5.62 -7.63 19.37
C VAL A 91 4.91 -8.50 18.34
N MET A 92 3.59 -8.37 18.27
CA MET A 92 2.76 -9.03 17.27
C MET A 92 2.12 -7.98 16.36
N TYR A 93 2.00 -8.32 15.09
CA TYR A 93 1.51 -7.43 14.03
C TYR A 93 0.30 -8.08 13.35
N ASN A 94 -0.78 -7.33 13.20
CA ASN A 94 -1.93 -7.73 12.40
C ASN A 94 -1.68 -7.43 10.91
N GLY A 95 -2.54 -7.94 10.02
CA GLY A 95 -2.43 -7.75 8.57
C GLY A 95 -2.48 -6.29 8.11
N ASP A 96 -3.21 -5.44 8.84
CA ASP A 96 -3.32 -3.99 8.59
C ASP A 96 -2.11 -3.18 9.09
N GLY A 97 -1.14 -3.83 9.73
CA GLY A 97 0.05 -3.22 10.32
C GLY A 97 -0.14 -2.64 11.72
N SER A 98 -1.34 -2.71 12.29
CA SER A 98 -1.52 -2.46 13.72
C SER A 98 -0.71 -3.49 14.51
N ARG A 99 -0.10 -3.04 15.62
CA ARG A 99 0.80 -3.86 16.43
C ARG A 99 0.51 -3.75 17.91
N GLN A 100 0.79 -4.82 18.63
CA GLN A 100 0.63 -4.87 20.08
C GLN A 100 1.81 -5.56 20.74
N GLY A 101 2.24 -5.02 21.89
CA GLY A 101 3.23 -5.62 22.76
C GLY A 101 2.61 -6.59 23.76
N TYR A 102 3.26 -7.73 23.98
CA TYR A 102 2.88 -8.77 24.93
C TYR A 102 4.00 -9.02 25.92
N ALA A 103 3.64 -9.36 27.15
CA ALA A 103 4.60 -9.81 28.15
C ALA A 103 5.24 -11.14 27.70
N PRO A 104 6.53 -11.38 27.96
CA PRO A 104 7.14 -12.67 27.74
C PRO A 104 6.42 -13.77 28.52
N ALA A 105 6.28 -14.95 27.92
CA ALA A 105 5.69 -16.13 28.54
C ALA A 105 6.43 -17.39 28.10
N ALA A 106 6.34 -18.48 28.87
CA ALA A 106 6.93 -19.75 28.50
C ALA A 106 6.28 -20.33 27.23
N THR A 107 4.96 -20.23 27.13
CA THR A 107 4.18 -20.58 25.94
C THR A 107 3.59 -19.31 25.34
N ILE A 108 3.94 -19.02 24.09
CA ILE A 108 3.42 -17.85 23.37
C ILE A 108 2.19 -18.25 22.58
N LYS A 109 1.05 -17.62 22.87
CA LYS A 109 -0.19 -17.83 22.11
C LYS A 109 -0.34 -16.72 21.09
N ILE A 110 -0.48 -17.08 19.82
CA ILE A 110 -0.65 -16.14 18.72
C ILE A 110 -2.16 -15.88 18.53
N PRO A 111 -2.65 -14.64 18.71
CA PRO A 111 -4.05 -14.30 18.42
C PRO A 111 -4.44 -14.49 16.95
N GLU A 112 -5.72 -14.74 16.67
CA GLU A 112 -6.23 -15.02 15.30
C GLU A 112 -5.98 -13.89 14.27
N THR A 113 -5.91 -12.63 14.70
CA THR A 113 -5.71 -11.49 13.79
C THR A 113 -4.25 -11.26 13.38
N VAL A 114 -3.31 -11.97 14.02
CA VAL A 114 -1.88 -11.75 13.84
C VAL A 114 -1.40 -12.36 12.51
N ALA A 115 -0.56 -11.60 11.81
CA ALA A 115 0.09 -11.94 10.55
C ALA A 115 1.63 -11.96 10.65
N ALA A 116 2.20 -11.45 11.74
CA ALA A 116 3.62 -11.65 12.08
C ALA A 116 3.88 -11.50 13.58
N VAL A 117 4.92 -12.17 14.06
CA VAL A 117 5.37 -12.07 15.45
C VAL A 117 6.89 -11.95 15.53
N ASP A 118 7.36 -11.01 16.34
CA ASP A 118 8.76 -10.84 16.70
C ASP A 118 9.03 -11.39 18.11
N LEU A 119 9.67 -12.56 18.14
CA LEU A 119 10.03 -13.29 19.36
C LEU A 119 11.51 -13.11 19.72
N ARG A 120 12.28 -12.32 18.95
CA ARG A 120 13.73 -12.20 19.12
C ARG A 120 14.12 -11.65 20.49
N GLY A 121 15.13 -12.27 21.07
CA GLY A 121 15.63 -12.06 22.42
C GLY A 121 14.57 -12.14 23.53
N SER A 122 13.50 -12.90 23.30
CA SER A 122 12.53 -13.31 24.31
C SER A 122 12.79 -14.77 24.72
N ASN A 123 12.57 -15.09 26.00
CA ASN A 123 12.67 -16.45 26.48
C ASN A 123 11.30 -17.14 26.39
N PHE A 124 11.19 -18.18 25.57
CA PHE A 124 10.02 -19.04 25.43
C PHE A 124 10.46 -20.49 25.16
N THR A 125 9.55 -21.43 25.39
CA THR A 125 9.75 -22.88 25.19
C THR A 125 8.74 -23.49 24.24
N ALA A 126 7.63 -22.81 23.95
CA ALA A 126 6.62 -23.26 23.00
C ALA A 126 5.87 -22.09 22.35
N VAL A 127 5.33 -22.34 21.16
CA VAL A 127 4.43 -21.43 20.45
C VAL A 127 3.14 -22.17 20.11
N GLU A 128 1.99 -21.54 20.38
CA GLU A 128 0.68 -21.96 19.90
C GLU A 128 0.29 -21.00 18.77
N GLY A 129 0.44 -21.46 17.52
CA GLY A 129 0.07 -20.69 16.32
C GLY A 129 -1.44 -20.46 16.20
N ASN A 130 -1.82 -19.57 15.28
CA ASN A 130 -3.23 -19.32 14.92
C ASN A 130 -3.59 -20.02 13.60
N ASN A 131 -4.81 -19.81 13.10
CA ASN A 131 -5.26 -20.40 11.84
C ASN A 131 -4.72 -19.70 10.57
N ASN A 132 -4.02 -18.58 10.69
CA ASN A 132 -3.44 -17.88 9.56
C ASN A 132 -2.15 -18.60 9.10
N PRO A 133 -2.12 -19.26 7.94
CA PRO A 133 -0.95 -19.99 7.47
C PRO A 133 0.21 -19.05 7.07
N ASN A 134 -0.04 -17.75 6.91
CA ASN A 134 0.93 -16.77 6.41
C ASN A 134 1.74 -16.08 7.52
N VAL A 135 1.53 -16.44 8.80
CA VAL A 135 2.23 -15.79 9.92
C VAL A 135 3.74 -15.93 9.78
N LEU A 136 4.44 -14.81 9.76
CA LEU A 136 5.90 -14.78 9.87
C LEU A 136 6.34 -14.82 11.33
N TYR A 137 7.27 -15.70 11.66
CA TYR A 137 7.86 -15.84 12.98
C TYR A 137 9.32 -15.39 12.94
N TYR A 138 9.65 -14.27 13.58
CA TYR A 138 11.04 -13.82 13.74
C TYR A 138 11.58 -14.35 15.06
N VAL A 139 12.64 -15.15 15.01
CA VAL A 139 13.21 -15.84 16.17
C VAL A 139 14.74 -15.76 16.17
N ASP A 140 15.34 -15.89 17.34
CA ASP A 140 16.79 -16.06 17.45
C ASP A 140 17.21 -17.45 16.94
N SER A 141 18.45 -17.59 16.51
CA SER A 141 18.96 -18.82 15.88
C SER A 141 18.82 -20.07 16.76
N ASP A 142 19.01 -19.94 18.07
CA ASP A 142 18.86 -21.04 19.03
C ASP A 142 17.40 -21.43 19.29
N LYS A 143 16.44 -20.64 18.81
CA LYS A 143 14.99 -20.85 18.94
C LYS A 143 14.32 -21.34 17.67
N ALA A 144 15.04 -21.47 16.56
CA ALA A 144 14.49 -21.83 15.25
C ALA A 144 13.72 -23.17 15.22
N SER A 145 14.02 -24.08 16.16
CA SER A 145 13.36 -25.39 16.27
C SER A 145 12.50 -25.54 17.53
N THR A 146 12.05 -24.42 18.12
CA THR A 146 11.19 -24.45 19.29
C THR A 146 9.85 -25.11 18.98
N THR A 147 9.34 -25.92 19.91
CA THR A 147 8.05 -26.62 19.79
C THR A 147 6.92 -25.68 19.35
N GLY A 148 6.19 -26.09 18.31
CA GLY A 148 5.03 -25.36 17.79
C GLY A 148 5.35 -24.30 16.73
N LEU A 149 6.63 -24.00 16.48
CA LEU A 149 7.00 -23.24 15.28
C LEU A 149 6.78 -24.08 14.01
N PRO A 150 6.25 -23.49 12.93
CA PRO A 150 6.12 -24.17 11.66
C PRO A 150 7.49 -24.39 10.98
N ALA A 151 7.57 -25.36 10.06
CA ALA A 151 8.77 -25.59 9.25
C ALA A 151 9.03 -24.51 8.17
N GLN A 152 8.05 -23.64 7.94
CA GLN A 152 8.06 -22.58 6.94
C GLN A 152 7.64 -21.26 7.60
N ASN A 153 7.89 -20.12 6.96
CA ASN A 153 7.55 -18.79 7.48
C ASN A 153 8.29 -18.42 8.79
N VAL A 154 9.43 -19.08 9.06
CA VAL A 154 10.32 -18.75 10.18
C VAL A 154 11.53 -17.99 9.64
N VAL A 155 11.76 -16.80 10.21
CA VAL A 155 12.86 -15.89 9.87
C VAL A 155 13.88 -15.91 11.00
N VAL A 156 15.12 -16.26 10.67
CA VAL A 156 16.27 -16.33 11.56
C VAL A 156 17.38 -15.46 10.96
N ASP A 157 17.91 -14.52 11.72
CA ASP A 157 19.02 -13.65 11.29
C ASP A 157 18.80 -13.00 9.89
N GLY A 158 17.57 -12.56 9.63
CA GLY A 158 17.19 -11.92 8.37
C GLY A 158 17.07 -12.89 7.18
N LYS A 159 16.98 -14.20 7.43
CA LYS A 159 16.79 -15.24 6.40
C LYS A 159 15.65 -16.20 6.74
N ALA A 160 14.97 -16.69 5.72
CA ALA A 160 14.00 -17.77 5.83
C ALA A 160 14.30 -18.85 4.79
N ALA A 161 14.42 -20.11 5.22
CA ALA A 161 14.68 -21.22 4.30
C ALA A 161 13.49 -21.44 3.33
N LYS A 162 12.26 -21.24 3.82
CA LYS A 162 11.05 -21.39 3.03
C LYS A 162 9.95 -20.47 3.54
N VAL A 163 9.31 -19.76 2.62
CA VAL A 163 8.11 -18.96 2.86
C VAL A 163 6.98 -19.48 1.97
N VAL A 164 5.81 -19.73 2.56
CA VAL A 164 4.62 -20.20 1.85
C VAL A 164 3.46 -19.28 2.22
N LEU A 165 2.96 -18.60 1.19
CA LEU A 165 1.83 -17.69 1.28
C LEU A 165 0.60 -18.33 0.61
N THR A 166 -0.49 -18.36 1.37
CA THR A 166 -1.80 -18.83 0.96
C THR A 166 -2.68 -17.64 0.67
N ASP A 167 -3.35 -17.66 -0.47
CA ASP A 167 -4.27 -16.62 -0.88
C ASP A 167 -5.40 -16.35 0.13
N GLY A 168 -5.85 -15.09 0.19
CA GLY A 168 -6.91 -14.62 1.09
C GLY A 168 -6.54 -14.51 2.57
N ASN A 169 -5.35 -14.95 2.98
CA ASN A 169 -4.89 -14.88 4.37
C ASN A 169 -3.91 -13.71 4.58
N ASP A 170 -4.00 -13.04 5.71
CA ASP A 170 -3.23 -11.83 5.98
C ASP A 170 -1.72 -12.08 6.05
N PHE A 171 -0.95 -11.24 5.37
CA PHE A 171 0.50 -11.24 5.39
C PHE A 171 1.04 -9.86 5.77
N TYR A 172 1.91 -9.84 6.78
CA TYR A 172 2.63 -8.65 7.21
C TYR A 172 4.12 -8.96 7.41
N CYS A 173 4.99 -8.09 6.92
CA CYS A 173 6.44 -8.21 7.02
C CYS A 173 6.98 -7.02 7.82
N PRO A 174 7.23 -7.18 9.13
CA PRO A 174 7.71 -6.09 9.97
C PRO A 174 9.17 -5.70 9.68
N SER A 175 9.97 -6.61 9.12
CA SER A 175 11.40 -6.38 8.87
C SER A 175 11.83 -7.16 7.62
N ALA A 176 12.60 -6.52 6.74
CA ALA A 176 13.03 -7.14 5.50
C ALA A 176 13.90 -8.37 5.77
N PHE A 177 13.77 -9.39 4.91
CA PHE A 177 14.55 -10.63 5.01
C PHE A 177 14.76 -11.26 3.62
N THR A 178 15.68 -12.20 3.51
CA THR A 178 15.89 -13.00 2.29
C THR A 178 15.25 -14.38 2.44
N ALA A 179 14.40 -14.77 1.49
CA ALA A 179 13.83 -16.10 1.42
C ALA A 179 14.62 -16.96 0.43
N ASP A 180 15.12 -18.13 0.87
CA ASP A 180 15.78 -19.08 -0.03
C ASP A 180 14.76 -19.64 -1.04
N GLN A 181 13.53 -19.90 -0.58
CA GLN A 181 12.37 -20.22 -1.41
C GLN A 181 11.14 -19.46 -0.90
N ILE A 182 10.37 -18.86 -1.80
CA ILE A 182 9.05 -18.30 -1.50
C ILE A 182 8.01 -18.73 -2.53
N THR A 183 6.80 -19.01 -2.07
CA THR A 183 5.66 -19.33 -2.94
C THR A 183 4.40 -18.59 -2.51
N TYR A 184 3.60 -18.16 -3.49
CA TYR A 184 2.23 -17.69 -3.30
C TYR A 184 1.31 -18.47 -4.26
N THR A 185 0.22 -19.04 -3.76
CA THR A 185 -0.70 -19.86 -4.57
C THR A 185 -2.11 -19.32 -4.52
N ARG A 186 -2.72 -19.12 -5.70
CA ARG A 186 -4.09 -18.63 -5.88
C ARG A 186 -4.87 -19.47 -6.90
N LYS A 187 -6.19 -19.52 -6.73
CA LYS A 187 -7.14 -20.05 -7.72
C LYS A 187 -7.98 -18.92 -8.30
N PHE A 188 -8.45 -19.12 -9.52
CA PHE A 188 -9.40 -18.25 -10.20
C PHE A 188 -10.65 -19.06 -10.53
N ASP A 189 -11.82 -18.48 -10.23
CA ASP A 189 -13.10 -19.19 -10.34
C ASP A 189 -13.85 -18.88 -11.65
N LYS A 190 -13.42 -17.85 -12.37
CA LYS A 190 -14.03 -17.40 -13.63
C LYS A 190 -13.03 -17.47 -14.77
N ALA A 191 -13.51 -17.95 -15.92
CA ALA A 191 -12.77 -17.89 -17.17
C ALA A 191 -12.88 -16.50 -17.80
N SER A 192 -11.85 -16.12 -18.53
CA SER A 192 -11.78 -14.90 -19.32
C SER A 192 -11.37 -15.20 -20.76
N ASP A 193 -11.93 -14.41 -21.67
CA ASP A 193 -11.54 -14.29 -23.07
C ASP A 193 -10.53 -13.15 -23.31
N GLY A 194 -9.98 -12.57 -22.24
CA GLY A 194 -9.13 -11.39 -22.28
C GLY A 194 -9.87 -10.06 -22.18
N LYS A 195 -11.21 -10.06 -22.13
CA LYS A 195 -12.02 -8.82 -22.10
C LYS A 195 -12.82 -8.64 -20.82
N THR A 196 -13.10 -9.71 -20.09
CA THR A 196 -13.95 -9.70 -18.89
C THR A 196 -13.37 -10.59 -17.77
N ASN A 197 -13.96 -10.55 -16.58
CA ASN A 197 -13.61 -11.45 -15.47
C ASN A 197 -12.14 -11.34 -15.00
N TYR A 198 -11.56 -10.14 -15.08
CA TYR A 198 -10.31 -9.85 -14.40
C TYR A 198 -10.50 -9.81 -12.89
N GLU A 199 -9.48 -10.22 -12.15
CA GLU A 199 -9.40 -10.04 -10.71
C GLU A 199 -8.14 -9.24 -10.38
N ALA A 200 -8.22 -8.39 -9.36
CA ALA A 200 -7.05 -7.68 -8.86
C ALA A 200 -6.08 -8.65 -8.16
N ILE A 201 -4.78 -8.45 -8.37
CA ILE A 201 -3.72 -9.25 -7.75
C ILE A 201 -2.56 -8.36 -7.28
N TYR A 202 -2.00 -8.72 -6.13
CA TYR A 202 -0.81 -8.12 -5.56
C TYR A 202 0.12 -9.23 -5.04
N VAL A 203 1.40 -9.18 -5.38
CA VAL A 203 2.41 -10.15 -4.92
C VAL A 203 3.58 -9.42 -4.24
N PRO A 204 3.94 -9.76 -2.98
CA PRO A 204 4.92 -9.01 -2.19
C PRO A 204 6.40 -9.40 -2.46
N PHE A 205 6.66 -10.22 -3.46
CA PHE A 205 8.00 -10.65 -3.87
C PHE A 205 8.03 -10.77 -5.40
N ASN A 206 9.22 -10.78 -5.99
CA ASN A 206 9.39 -10.78 -7.45
C ASN A 206 9.39 -12.22 -7.97
N PRO A 207 8.28 -12.73 -8.55
CA PRO A 207 8.22 -14.12 -8.98
C PRO A 207 9.18 -14.34 -10.14
N THR A 208 9.95 -15.43 -10.09
CA THR A 208 10.81 -15.88 -11.20
C THR A 208 10.16 -17.03 -11.99
N ALA A 209 9.14 -17.67 -11.43
CA ALA A 209 8.34 -18.68 -12.12
C ALA A 209 6.87 -18.62 -11.67
N ILE A 210 5.97 -18.81 -12.62
CA ILE A 210 4.52 -18.93 -12.40
C ILE A 210 4.11 -20.27 -13.02
N THR A 211 3.43 -21.14 -12.28
CA THR A 211 3.12 -22.52 -12.75
C THR A 211 1.69 -22.91 -12.41
N ASP A 212 1.09 -23.83 -13.18
CA ASP A 212 -0.14 -24.54 -12.81
C ASP A 212 0.12 -25.89 -12.12
N GLY A 213 1.36 -26.11 -11.66
CA GLY A 213 1.87 -27.38 -11.15
C GLY A 213 2.35 -28.36 -12.24
N THR A 214 1.99 -28.15 -13.51
CA THR A 214 2.40 -29.02 -14.62
C THR A 214 3.39 -28.34 -15.55
N LYS A 215 3.17 -27.05 -15.84
CA LYS A 215 4.07 -26.26 -16.69
C LYS A 215 4.27 -24.84 -16.15
N ASN A 216 5.34 -24.20 -16.61
CA ASN A 216 5.49 -22.76 -16.47
C ASN A 216 4.46 -22.04 -17.37
N LEU A 217 3.80 -21.05 -16.79
CA LEU A 217 2.81 -20.21 -17.44
C LEU A 217 3.44 -18.88 -17.84
N LYS A 218 3.03 -18.36 -19.00
CA LYS A 218 3.39 -17.03 -19.48
C LYS A 218 2.13 -16.17 -19.63
N TRP A 219 2.25 -14.87 -19.33
CA TRP A 219 1.19 -13.91 -19.66
C TRP A 219 1.42 -13.31 -21.04
N GLN A 220 0.35 -12.82 -21.66
CA GLN A 220 0.41 -12.04 -22.89
C GLN A 220 1.07 -10.68 -22.62
N VAL A 221 2.01 -10.25 -23.47
CA VAL A 221 2.65 -8.92 -23.36
C VAL A 221 2.14 -7.93 -24.42
N LYS A 222 1.32 -8.41 -25.35
CA LYS A 222 0.64 -7.62 -26.38
C LYS A 222 -0.61 -8.33 -26.89
N ASP A 223 -1.46 -7.58 -27.58
CA ASP A 223 -2.69 -8.11 -28.17
C ASP A 223 -2.39 -9.14 -29.27
N GLY A 224 -3.26 -10.15 -29.38
CA GLY A 224 -3.13 -11.27 -30.32
C GLY A 224 -2.03 -12.29 -30.00
N GLU A 225 -1.33 -12.17 -28.88
CA GLU A 225 -0.33 -13.16 -28.46
C GLU A 225 -0.99 -14.38 -27.80
N ALA A 226 -0.56 -15.59 -28.20
CA ALA A 226 -1.11 -16.85 -27.67
C ALA A 226 -0.31 -17.36 -26.45
N ASN A 227 -0.35 -16.61 -25.35
CA ASN A 227 0.19 -17.04 -24.05
C ASN A 227 -0.91 -17.57 -23.12
N ASP A 228 -0.52 -18.08 -21.95
CA ASP A 228 -1.38 -18.89 -21.09
C ASP A 228 -2.44 -18.09 -20.32
N PHE A 229 -2.18 -16.81 -20.02
CA PHE A 229 -3.10 -15.95 -19.26
C PHE A 229 -2.90 -14.45 -19.55
N TYR A 230 -3.75 -13.61 -18.95
CA TYR A 230 -3.75 -12.16 -19.13
C TYR A 230 -3.27 -11.47 -17.86
N LEU A 231 -2.34 -10.51 -18.00
CA LEU A 231 -1.84 -9.68 -16.91
C LEU A 231 -1.76 -8.23 -17.38
N MET A 232 -2.52 -7.35 -16.73
CA MET A 232 -2.65 -5.95 -17.09
C MET A 232 -2.10 -5.06 -15.98
N GLN A 233 -1.24 -4.11 -16.37
CA GLN A 233 -0.66 -3.10 -15.49
C GLN A 233 -1.41 -1.77 -15.66
N PHE A 234 -1.53 -1.02 -14.57
CA PHE A 234 -2.12 0.32 -14.61
C PHE A 234 -1.20 1.29 -15.36
N ALA A 235 -1.74 1.97 -16.36
CA ALA A 235 -0.99 2.84 -17.29
C ALA A 235 -1.39 4.32 -17.20
N GLY A 236 -2.40 4.66 -16.40
CA GLY A 236 -2.83 6.03 -16.20
C GLY A 236 -4.36 6.16 -16.20
N SER A 237 -4.85 7.39 -16.18
CA SER A 237 -6.27 7.69 -16.17
C SER A 237 -6.57 8.96 -16.96
N ASN A 238 -7.83 9.10 -17.36
CA ASN A 238 -8.38 10.33 -17.91
C ASN A 238 -9.85 10.43 -17.50
N ALA A 239 -10.21 11.50 -16.79
CA ALA A 239 -11.53 11.67 -16.20
C ALA A 239 -11.94 10.43 -15.38
N ASP A 240 -13.05 9.78 -15.75
CA ASP A 240 -13.59 8.58 -15.11
C ASP A 240 -13.02 7.26 -15.67
N ASN A 241 -12.00 7.30 -16.53
CA ASN A 241 -11.43 6.10 -17.16
C ASN A 241 -10.04 5.78 -16.62
N LEU A 242 -9.85 4.53 -16.22
CA LEU A 242 -8.57 3.94 -15.82
C LEU A 242 -8.06 3.07 -16.96
N ASN A 243 -6.87 3.38 -17.47
CA ASN A 243 -6.27 2.61 -18.55
C ASN A 243 -5.34 1.54 -17.99
N PHE A 244 -5.52 0.34 -18.50
CA PHE A 244 -4.70 -0.82 -18.22
C PHE A 244 -4.13 -1.36 -19.54
N VAL A 245 -2.85 -1.65 -19.55
CA VAL A 245 -2.15 -2.23 -20.71
C VAL A 245 -1.52 -3.54 -20.30
N TYR A 246 -1.16 -4.39 -21.27
CA TYR A 246 -0.41 -5.59 -20.96
C TYR A 246 0.85 -5.28 -20.15
N ALA A 247 1.09 -6.09 -19.12
CA ALA A 247 2.33 -6.03 -18.36
C ALA A 247 3.52 -6.38 -19.27
N ASN A 248 4.68 -5.77 -19.00
CA ASN A 248 5.91 -6.15 -19.69
C ASN A 248 6.36 -7.59 -19.30
N GLU A 249 7.46 -8.08 -19.86
CA GLU A 249 7.97 -9.44 -19.61
C GLU A 249 8.48 -9.67 -18.17
N THR A 250 8.48 -8.65 -17.30
CA THR A 250 8.91 -8.76 -15.91
C THR A 250 7.74 -8.52 -14.95
N PHE A 251 7.42 -9.52 -14.14
CA PHE A 251 6.46 -9.36 -13.05
C PHE A 251 7.13 -8.59 -11.91
N ASN A 252 6.82 -7.29 -11.77
CA ASN A 252 7.41 -6.47 -10.71
C ASN A 252 6.68 -6.70 -9.39
N CYS A 253 7.42 -7.06 -8.35
CA CYS A 253 6.86 -7.17 -7.01
C CYS A 253 6.35 -5.85 -6.47
N ASN A 254 5.43 -5.94 -5.51
CA ASN A 254 4.80 -4.78 -4.86
C ASN A 254 4.07 -3.85 -5.85
N VAL A 255 3.83 -4.27 -7.08
CA VAL A 255 2.98 -3.55 -8.03
C VAL A 255 1.64 -4.29 -8.13
N PRO A 256 0.49 -3.61 -8.00
CA PRO A 256 -0.79 -4.22 -8.25
C PRO A 256 -1.05 -4.40 -9.75
N TYR A 257 -1.72 -5.50 -10.11
CA TYR A 257 -2.12 -5.84 -11.47
C TYR A 257 -3.58 -6.28 -11.53
N LEU A 258 -4.16 -6.31 -12.73
CA LEU A 258 -5.36 -7.09 -13.04
C LEU A 258 -4.93 -8.37 -13.74
N MET A 259 -5.43 -9.52 -13.29
CA MET A 259 -5.12 -10.82 -13.86
C MET A 259 -6.39 -11.58 -14.22
N ALA A 260 -6.37 -12.26 -15.36
CA ALA A 260 -7.45 -13.13 -15.78
C ALA A 260 -6.91 -14.40 -16.42
N VAL A 261 -7.68 -15.49 -16.38
CA VAL A 261 -7.23 -16.81 -16.85
C VAL A 261 -8.24 -17.43 -17.82
N PRO A 262 -7.81 -18.20 -18.82
CA PRO A 262 -8.72 -18.95 -19.69
C PRO A 262 -9.37 -20.13 -18.94
N GLN A 263 -10.41 -20.72 -19.55
CA GLN A 263 -11.17 -21.84 -18.98
C GLN A 263 -10.29 -23.04 -18.56
N THR A 264 -9.17 -23.28 -19.25
CA THR A 264 -8.24 -24.38 -18.96
C THR A 264 -7.46 -24.23 -17.65
N LEU A 265 -7.46 -23.03 -17.06
CA LEU A 265 -6.78 -22.72 -15.80
C LEU A 265 -7.76 -22.47 -14.63
N VAL A 266 -9.06 -22.39 -14.89
CA VAL A 266 -10.08 -22.21 -13.84
C VAL A 266 -10.01 -23.36 -12.83
N GLY A 267 -10.04 -23.03 -11.54
CA GLY A 267 -9.96 -23.97 -10.42
C GLY A 267 -8.58 -24.61 -10.18
N LYS A 268 -7.59 -24.39 -11.06
CA LYS A 268 -6.21 -24.83 -10.84
C LYS A 268 -5.49 -23.92 -9.86
N ASN A 269 -4.56 -24.50 -9.11
CA ASN A 269 -3.60 -23.74 -8.32
C ASN A 269 -2.58 -23.09 -9.27
N ILE A 270 -2.58 -21.77 -9.31
CA ILE A 270 -1.53 -20.98 -9.95
C ILE A 270 -0.55 -20.55 -8.87
N THR A 271 0.69 -21.03 -8.96
CA THR A 271 1.75 -20.78 -7.97
C THR A 271 2.79 -19.85 -8.55
N PHE A 272 2.94 -18.69 -7.91
CA PHE A 272 4.02 -17.74 -8.09
C PHE A 272 5.17 -18.15 -7.17
N SER A 273 6.39 -18.22 -7.68
CA SER A 273 7.54 -18.69 -6.91
C SER A 273 8.81 -17.93 -7.26
N ALA A 274 9.70 -17.83 -6.27
CA ALA A 274 11.04 -17.29 -6.43
C ALA A 274 12.01 -17.98 -5.48
N ASN A 275 13.29 -17.99 -5.85
CA ASN A 275 14.37 -18.47 -4.99
C ASN A 275 15.33 -17.31 -4.70
N ASN A 276 15.94 -17.32 -3.52
CA ASN A 276 16.91 -16.32 -3.06
C ASN A 276 16.45 -14.88 -3.34
N VAL A 277 15.25 -14.54 -2.86
CA VAL A 277 14.62 -13.23 -3.10
C VAL A 277 14.49 -12.45 -1.82
N GLN A 278 14.71 -11.14 -1.89
CA GLN A 278 14.45 -10.25 -0.78
C GLN A 278 12.95 -9.94 -0.68
N VAL A 279 12.40 -10.08 0.51
CA VAL A 279 11.07 -9.58 0.87
C VAL A 279 11.27 -8.28 1.64
N LEU A 280 10.77 -7.18 1.09
CA LEU A 280 10.83 -5.87 1.74
C LEU A 280 9.87 -5.80 2.93
N ASP A 281 10.21 -5.00 3.93
CA ASP A 281 9.27 -4.71 5.02
C ASP A 281 8.06 -3.91 4.51
N ASN A 282 6.99 -3.89 5.30
CA ASN A 282 5.75 -3.21 4.95
C ASN A 282 5.87 -1.68 4.92
N VAL A 283 6.86 -1.08 5.60
CA VAL A 283 7.05 0.38 5.66
C VAL A 283 7.80 0.89 4.42
N SER A 284 8.79 0.12 3.96
CA SER A 284 9.64 0.49 2.81
C SER A 284 9.08 0.04 1.45
N ARG A 285 8.15 -0.92 1.41
CA ARG A 285 7.54 -1.35 0.15
C ARG A 285 6.59 -0.28 -0.39
N PHE A 286 6.74 0.06 -1.66
CA PHE A 286 5.75 0.85 -2.40
C PHE A 286 4.74 -0.09 -3.03
N SER A 287 3.47 -0.03 -2.61
CA SER A 287 2.40 -0.91 -3.12
C SER A 287 1.44 -0.20 -4.07
N ALA A 288 1.88 0.84 -4.76
CA ALA A 288 1.00 1.76 -5.46
C ALA A 288 1.49 2.12 -6.87
N VAL A 289 0.60 2.64 -7.71
CA VAL A 289 0.96 3.41 -8.92
C VAL A 289 0.09 4.67 -8.92
N ASN A 290 0.72 5.84 -8.90
CA ASN A 290 0.06 7.14 -8.73
C ASN A 290 0.13 7.94 -10.04
N ASN A 291 -0.97 8.59 -10.42
CA ASN A 291 -1.05 9.48 -11.56
C ASN A 291 -1.69 10.85 -11.24
N ASN A 292 -1.50 11.34 -10.01
CA ASN A 292 -2.04 12.56 -9.39
C ASN A 292 -3.52 12.53 -8.99
N ASN A 293 -4.38 11.83 -9.73
CA ASN A 293 -5.82 11.78 -9.43
C ASN A 293 -6.24 10.47 -8.75
N PHE A 294 -5.57 9.38 -9.11
CA PHE A 294 -5.87 8.05 -8.60
C PHE A 294 -4.59 7.30 -8.22
N ILE A 295 -4.74 6.43 -7.22
CA ILE A 295 -3.70 5.50 -6.79
C ILE A 295 -4.24 4.09 -6.93
N PHE A 296 -3.63 3.28 -7.80
CA PHE A 296 -3.88 1.84 -7.80
C PHE A 296 -3.00 1.19 -6.76
N ALA A 297 -3.60 0.72 -5.66
CA ALA A 297 -2.92 0.24 -4.47
C ALA A 297 -3.16 -1.25 -4.25
N GLY A 298 -2.09 -2.01 -4.04
CA GLY A 298 -2.14 -3.40 -3.62
C GLY A 298 -2.01 -3.54 -2.10
N THR A 299 -2.58 -4.63 -1.56
CA THR A 299 -2.48 -4.94 -0.14
C THR A 299 -2.07 -6.39 0.09
N SER A 300 -1.26 -6.63 1.13
CA SER A 300 -0.89 -7.96 1.60
C SER A 300 -1.70 -8.45 2.80
N GLY A 301 -2.53 -7.60 3.39
CA GLY A 301 -3.45 -7.95 4.47
C GLY A 301 -4.86 -7.44 4.17
N LYS A 302 -5.86 -8.01 4.83
CA LYS A 302 -7.23 -7.51 4.76
C LYS A 302 -7.25 -6.04 5.16
N THR A 303 -7.81 -5.22 4.28
CA THR A 303 -7.81 -3.76 4.42
C THR A 303 -9.24 -3.23 4.34
N THR A 304 -9.62 -2.41 5.32
CA THR A 304 -10.87 -1.63 5.27
C THR A 304 -10.58 -0.30 4.58
N LEU A 305 -11.36 0.03 3.56
CA LEU A 305 -11.15 1.22 2.76
C LEU A 305 -11.67 2.49 3.44
N GLY A 306 -10.96 3.60 3.22
CA GLY A 306 -11.43 4.94 3.61
C GLY A 306 -12.52 5.49 2.69
N GLU A 307 -12.88 6.75 2.90
CA GLU A 307 -14.00 7.42 2.18
C GLU A 307 -13.85 7.43 0.66
N ASN A 308 -12.63 7.47 0.13
CA ASN A 308 -12.37 7.52 -1.31
C ASN A 308 -11.88 6.19 -1.90
N GLY A 309 -12.20 5.06 -1.25
CA GLY A 309 -11.80 3.74 -1.71
C GLY A 309 -12.78 3.13 -2.72
N TYR A 310 -12.25 2.60 -3.82
CA TYR A 310 -13.02 1.93 -4.86
C TYR A 310 -12.61 0.46 -4.97
N VAL A 311 -13.59 -0.41 -5.11
CA VAL A 311 -13.38 -1.86 -5.30
C VAL A 311 -13.72 -2.27 -6.73
N LEU A 312 -13.05 -3.31 -7.22
CA LEU A 312 -13.33 -3.88 -8.53
C LEU A 312 -14.79 -4.41 -8.58
N SER A 313 -15.53 -4.05 -9.62
CA SER A 313 -16.89 -4.54 -9.84
C SER A 313 -16.89 -6.04 -10.17
N ALA A 314 -18.01 -6.72 -9.91
CA ALA A 314 -18.10 -8.18 -10.08
C ALA A 314 -17.94 -8.67 -11.54
N ASP A 315 -18.20 -7.79 -12.51
CA ASP A 315 -17.98 -8.01 -13.95
C ASP A 315 -16.60 -7.56 -14.43
N ALA A 316 -15.80 -6.98 -13.54
CA ALA A 316 -14.46 -6.46 -13.77
C ALA A 316 -14.37 -5.38 -14.87
N LYS A 317 -15.46 -4.62 -15.09
CA LYS A 317 -15.50 -3.52 -16.07
C LYS A 317 -15.24 -2.15 -15.45
N SER A 318 -15.23 -2.06 -14.12
CA SER A 318 -15.07 -0.79 -13.41
C SER A 318 -14.57 -0.98 -11.99
N PHE A 319 -14.10 0.12 -11.40
CA PHE A 319 -13.97 0.27 -9.96
C PHE A 319 -15.12 1.13 -9.44
N GLU A 320 -15.80 0.69 -8.38
CA GLU A 320 -16.95 1.37 -7.79
C GLU A 320 -16.57 1.92 -6.42
N LEU A 321 -16.93 3.17 -6.15
CA LEU A 321 -16.70 3.83 -4.86
C LEU A 321 -17.48 3.07 -3.77
N LYS A 322 -16.76 2.45 -2.82
CA LYS A 322 -17.36 1.72 -1.70
C LYS A 322 -16.59 2.03 -0.41
N PRO A 323 -16.92 3.15 0.24
CA PRO A 323 -16.36 3.50 1.55
C PRO A 323 -16.59 2.37 2.55
N ALA A 324 -15.62 2.12 3.42
CA ALA A 324 -15.65 1.05 4.43
C ALA A 324 -15.81 -0.38 3.87
N ALA A 325 -15.74 -0.59 2.55
CA ALA A 325 -15.62 -1.92 2.00
C ALA A 325 -14.30 -2.57 2.45
N THR A 326 -14.30 -3.89 2.48
CA THR A 326 -13.10 -4.66 2.77
C THR A 326 -12.51 -5.22 1.48
N VAL A 327 -11.19 -5.22 1.41
CA VAL A 327 -10.39 -5.82 0.34
C VAL A 327 -9.51 -6.89 0.97
N ASP A 328 -9.65 -8.12 0.50
CA ASP A 328 -8.88 -9.25 1.03
C ASP A 328 -7.39 -9.14 0.71
N ALA A 329 -6.56 -9.89 1.45
CA ALA A 329 -5.12 -9.96 1.23
C ALA A 329 -4.77 -10.38 -0.21
N PHE A 330 -3.65 -9.86 -0.71
CA PHE A 330 -3.12 -10.09 -2.07
C PHE A 330 -4.04 -9.57 -3.20
N ARG A 331 -4.88 -8.59 -2.90
CA ARG A 331 -5.74 -7.88 -3.86
C ARG A 331 -5.30 -6.43 -4.01
N ALA A 332 -5.96 -5.73 -4.91
CA ALA A 332 -5.74 -4.31 -5.16
C ALA A 332 -7.06 -3.55 -5.29
N TYR A 333 -6.99 -2.25 -5.05
CA TYR A 333 -8.09 -1.30 -5.03
C TYR A 333 -7.62 0.06 -5.55
N ILE A 334 -8.56 0.97 -5.79
CA ILE A 334 -8.24 2.34 -6.20
C ILE A 334 -8.53 3.28 -5.04
N ILE A 335 -7.64 4.25 -4.80
CA ILE A 335 -7.89 5.44 -3.99
C ILE A 335 -8.08 6.60 -4.96
N GLY A 336 -9.22 7.29 -4.88
CA GLY A 336 -9.48 8.45 -5.73
C GLY A 336 -9.47 9.77 -4.95
N HIS A 337 -9.42 10.87 -5.70
CA HIS A 337 -9.54 12.23 -5.15
C HIS A 337 -10.62 13.08 -5.84
N ASP A 338 -11.29 12.52 -6.85
CA ASP A 338 -12.13 13.27 -7.78
C ASP A 338 -13.65 13.19 -7.48
N GLY A 339 -14.06 12.51 -6.39
CA GLY A 339 -15.47 12.41 -5.96
C GLY A 339 -16.41 11.62 -6.90
N LEU A 340 -15.86 10.82 -7.82
CA LEU A 340 -16.63 10.00 -8.74
C LEU A 340 -17.19 8.75 -8.03
N ASN A 341 -18.37 8.27 -8.45
CA ASN A 341 -18.92 7.04 -7.87
C ASN A 341 -18.44 5.76 -8.58
N LYS A 342 -17.87 5.91 -9.78
CA LYS A 342 -17.47 4.81 -10.65
C LYS A 342 -16.33 5.25 -11.57
N LEU A 343 -15.40 4.34 -11.81
CA LEU A 343 -14.27 4.49 -12.72
C LEU A 343 -14.26 3.32 -13.71
N ASN A 344 -14.35 3.59 -15.00
CA ASN A 344 -14.38 2.56 -16.02
C ASN A 344 -12.98 2.00 -16.27
N ILE A 345 -12.88 0.71 -16.55
CA ILE A 345 -11.63 0.06 -16.95
C ILE A 345 -11.57 0.05 -18.47
N LEU A 346 -10.50 0.62 -19.01
CA LEU A 346 -10.15 0.55 -20.43
C LEU A 346 -8.91 -0.32 -20.59
N PHE A 347 -8.90 -1.16 -21.63
CA PHE A 347 -7.74 -1.98 -21.96
C PHE A 347 -7.07 -1.48 -23.25
N ASN A 348 -5.74 -1.61 -23.31
CA ASN A 348 -4.93 -1.46 -24.52
C ASN A 348 -5.16 -0.16 -25.31
N ASN A 349 -5.24 0.97 -24.62
CA ASN A 349 -5.43 2.28 -25.23
C ASN A 349 -6.74 2.39 -26.04
N ASP A 350 -7.84 1.80 -25.57
CA ASP A 350 -9.21 2.27 -25.87
C ASP A 350 -9.46 3.74 -25.41
N PHE A 351 -8.39 4.51 -25.18
CA PHE A 351 -8.36 5.95 -25.20
C PHE A 351 -8.79 6.45 -26.59
N VAL A 352 -10.08 6.79 -26.70
CA VAL A 352 -10.49 7.81 -27.65
C VAL A 352 -9.93 9.13 -27.13
N THR A 353 -8.69 9.49 -27.52
CA THR A 353 -8.30 10.90 -27.50
C THR A 353 -9.38 11.61 -28.30
N GLY A 354 -10.10 12.58 -27.72
CA GLY A 354 -11.40 13.13 -28.19
C GLY A 354 -11.50 13.74 -29.60
N ILE A 355 -10.83 13.18 -30.59
CA ILE A 355 -11.09 13.34 -32.02
C ILE A 355 -12.25 12.39 -32.35
N ASN A 356 -13.47 12.86 -32.12
CA ASN A 356 -14.61 12.33 -32.87
C ASN A 356 -14.29 12.55 -34.34
N GLY A 357 -14.31 11.49 -35.15
CA GLY A 357 -13.86 11.51 -36.54
C GLY A 357 -14.24 12.78 -37.28
N ILE A 358 -13.28 13.37 -37.99
CA ILE A 358 -13.52 14.56 -38.82
C ILE A 358 -14.48 14.15 -39.94
N ASN A 359 -15.70 14.68 -39.93
CA ASN A 359 -16.62 14.59 -41.07
C ASN A 359 -15.97 15.23 -42.29
N ASN A 360 -15.42 14.40 -43.18
CA ASN A 360 -14.54 14.80 -44.29
C ASN A 360 -15.30 15.16 -45.59
N ASN A 361 -16.51 15.72 -45.51
CA ASN A 361 -17.32 15.99 -46.71
C ASN A 361 -17.46 17.48 -47.07
N GLU A 362 -16.69 18.38 -46.44
CA GLU A 362 -16.67 19.78 -46.89
C GLU A 362 -15.64 19.98 -48.01
N THR A 363 -16.13 19.96 -49.25
CA THR A 363 -15.38 20.29 -50.47
C THR A 363 -15.15 21.79 -50.65
N GLU A 364 -15.81 22.64 -49.86
CA GLU A 364 -15.68 24.09 -49.93
C GLU A 364 -14.45 24.58 -49.14
N ILE A 365 -13.61 25.40 -49.78
CA ILE A 365 -12.44 26.02 -49.13
C ILE A 365 -12.94 27.18 -48.25
N LYS A 366 -12.98 26.97 -46.93
CA LYS A 366 -13.43 28.00 -45.97
C LYS A 366 -12.28 28.86 -45.45
N THR A 367 -11.12 28.24 -45.24
CA THR A 367 -9.94 28.94 -44.71
C THR A 367 -8.65 28.38 -45.32
N VAL A 368 -7.72 29.28 -45.64
CA VAL A 368 -6.37 28.97 -46.15
C VAL A 368 -5.35 29.70 -45.28
N TYR A 369 -4.28 29.02 -44.89
CA TYR A 369 -3.13 29.61 -44.19
C TYR A 369 -1.82 29.19 -44.85
N ASP A 370 -0.78 30.00 -44.68
CA ASP A 370 0.59 29.55 -44.94
C ASP A 370 1.13 28.68 -43.79
N LEU A 371 2.35 28.14 -43.97
CA LEU A 371 3.01 27.30 -42.96
C LEU A 371 3.43 28.07 -41.71
N GLN A 372 3.35 29.41 -41.74
CA GLN A 372 3.60 30.29 -40.61
C GLN A 372 2.31 30.65 -39.87
N GLY A 373 1.16 30.09 -40.28
CA GLY A 373 -0.13 30.30 -39.63
C GLY A 373 -0.80 31.62 -39.99
N ARG A 374 -0.31 32.35 -41.00
CA ARG A 374 -0.96 33.59 -41.47
C ARG A 374 -2.13 33.24 -42.38
N ARG A 375 -3.29 33.86 -42.14
CA ARG A 375 -4.49 33.66 -42.96
C ARG A 375 -4.29 34.25 -44.34
N LEU A 376 -4.57 33.46 -45.36
CA LEU A 376 -4.51 33.82 -46.78
C LEU A 376 -5.92 33.88 -47.38
N PRO A 377 -6.11 34.66 -48.45
CA PRO A 377 -7.34 34.62 -49.24
C PRO A 377 -7.49 33.24 -49.92
N ALA A 378 -8.73 32.79 -50.15
CA ALA A 378 -9.03 31.44 -50.63
C ALA A 378 -8.37 31.13 -51.99
N GLU A 379 -8.22 32.14 -52.83
CA GLU A 379 -7.58 32.06 -54.15
C GLU A 379 -6.10 31.68 -54.06
N ALA A 380 -5.45 31.86 -52.91
CA ALA A 380 -4.07 31.42 -52.71
C ALA A 380 -3.92 29.89 -52.89
N ALA A 381 -4.96 29.11 -52.56
CA ALA A 381 -4.99 27.66 -52.74
C ALA A 381 -5.15 27.21 -54.20
N THR A 382 -5.15 28.12 -55.18
CA THR A 382 -5.11 27.81 -56.62
C THR A 382 -3.71 27.89 -57.22
N LYS A 383 -2.73 28.41 -56.47
CA LYS A 383 -1.33 28.52 -56.89
C LYS A 383 -0.53 27.35 -56.33
N LYS A 384 0.52 26.95 -57.04
CA LYS A 384 1.40 25.87 -56.58
C LYS A 384 2.05 26.24 -55.25
N GLY A 385 1.95 25.35 -54.26
CA GLY A 385 2.49 25.60 -52.92
C GLY A 385 1.96 24.63 -51.87
N VAL A 386 2.44 24.78 -50.64
CA VAL A 386 1.96 24.03 -49.47
C VAL A 386 1.18 24.97 -48.57
N TYR A 387 -0.07 24.65 -48.32
CA TYR A 387 -1.01 25.46 -47.55
C TYR A 387 -1.62 24.64 -46.42
N ILE A 388 -2.17 25.33 -45.41
CA ILE A 388 -3.11 24.72 -44.47
C ILE A 388 -4.52 25.10 -44.92
N ILE A 389 -5.25 24.17 -45.54
CA ILE A 389 -6.62 24.38 -46.04
C ILE A 389 -7.58 23.60 -45.16
N ASN A 390 -8.59 24.28 -44.58
CA ASN A 390 -9.56 23.68 -43.65
C ASN A 390 -8.86 22.83 -42.55
N GLY A 391 -7.74 23.33 -42.03
CA GLY A 391 -6.97 22.66 -40.97
C GLY A 391 -6.01 21.55 -41.43
N LYS A 392 -5.87 21.27 -42.73
CA LYS A 392 -4.96 20.23 -43.26
C LYS A 392 -3.84 20.81 -44.10
N LYS A 393 -2.63 20.23 -44.01
CA LYS A 393 -1.55 20.50 -44.96
C LYS A 393 -1.93 19.93 -46.33
N VAL A 394 -2.08 20.80 -47.32
CA VAL A 394 -2.41 20.46 -48.71
C VAL A 394 -1.29 20.95 -49.61
N VAL A 395 -0.81 20.06 -50.48
CA VAL A 395 0.12 20.42 -51.55
C VAL A 395 -0.71 20.68 -52.81
N VAL A 396 -0.81 21.94 -53.20
CA VAL A 396 -1.41 22.35 -54.48
C VAL A 396 -0.31 22.23 -55.54
N LYS A 397 -0.51 21.33 -56.51
CA LYS A 397 0.49 20.96 -57.52
C LYS A 397 0.38 21.75 -58.82
#